data_AF-A0A959CH87-F1
#
_entry.id   AF-A0A959CH87-F1
#
_cell.length_a   1.000
_cell.length_b   1.000
_cell.length_c   1.000
_cell.angle_alpha   90.00
_cell.angle_beta   90.00
_cell.angle_gamma   90.00
#
_symmetry.space_group_name_H-M   'P 1'
#
loop_
_entity.id
_entity.type
_entity.pdbx_description
1 polymer ?
#
loop_
_entity_poly.entity_id
_entity_poly.type
_entity_poly.pdbx_seq_one_letter_code
_entity_poly.pdbx_strand_id
1 'polypeptide(L)'
;MSPATKAYLDMQYDSTTHLGLHWAAYVEVDSAYMWDPATFVEGVSRKDILGIESPLWSETLTNMDEIEYISFPRLPGHAEIAWAPSGDRNWEEYKVRLGNHQAWFEAMGMDFYPSRLVPWVSGKA
;
A
#
# COMPACT_ATOMS: atom_id res chain seq x y z
N MET A 1 -12.68 -7.49 0.26
CA MET A 1 -12.83 -6.25 1.07
C MET A 1 -11.84 -5.22 0.55
N SER A 2 -12.30 -4.01 0.29
CA SER A 2 -11.48 -2.91 -0.23
C SER A 2 -11.89 -1.58 0.43
N PRO A 3 -11.66 -1.40 1.75
CA PRO A 3 -12.08 -0.19 2.43
C PRO A 3 -11.30 1.04 1.93
N ALA A 4 -12.00 2.12 1.59
CA ALA A 4 -11.40 3.33 1.00
C ALA A 4 -10.33 3.99 1.88
N THR A 5 -10.43 3.86 3.21
CA THR A 5 -9.46 4.40 4.16
C THR A 5 -8.20 3.53 4.33
N LYS A 6 -8.07 2.43 3.59
CA LYS A 6 -6.93 1.49 3.66
C LYS A 6 -6.43 0.98 2.31
N ALA A 7 -7.34 0.57 1.43
CA ALA A 7 -7.02 -0.25 0.26
C ALA A 7 -7.08 0.50 -1.08
N TYR A 8 -7.62 1.71 -1.09
CA TYR A 8 -7.72 2.53 -2.30
C TYR A 8 -6.35 3.14 -2.60
N LEU A 9 -5.78 2.75 -3.73
CA LEU A 9 -4.46 3.20 -4.18
C LEU A 9 -4.50 4.62 -4.75
N ASP A 10 -5.66 5.16 -5.09
CA ASP A 10 -5.83 6.56 -5.51
C ASP A 10 -5.88 7.54 -4.32
N MET A 11 -5.91 7.07 -3.08
CA MET A 11 -5.86 7.97 -1.92
C MET A 11 -4.46 8.57 -1.77
N GLN A 12 -4.39 9.87 -1.51
CA GLN A 12 -3.15 10.59 -1.21
C GLN A 12 -2.46 10.01 0.03
N TYR A 13 -1.13 10.01 0.05
CA TYR A 13 -0.35 9.54 1.20
C TYR A 13 -0.40 10.53 2.36
N ASP A 14 -0.25 11.82 2.03
CA ASP A 14 -0.30 12.97 2.94
C ASP A 14 -0.76 14.23 2.19
N SER A 15 -0.83 15.38 2.89
CA SER A 15 -1.26 16.66 2.31
C SER A 15 -0.31 17.24 1.26
N THR A 16 0.85 16.63 1.04
CA THR A 16 1.84 17.06 0.03
C THR A 16 1.79 16.20 -1.24
N THR A 17 1.00 15.12 -1.22
CA THR A 17 0.81 14.26 -2.39
C THR A 17 0.01 15.01 -3.47
N HIS A 18 0.52 15.04 -4.70
CA HIS A 18 -0.03 15.85 -5.79
C HIS A 18 -0.93 15.06 -6.76
N LEU A 19 -0.89 13.73 -6.69
CA LEU A 19 -1.76 12.81 -7.42
C LEU A 19 -2.79 12.20 -6.48
N GLY A 20 -3.91 11.74 -7.02
CA GLY A 20 -4.97 11.08 -6.26
C GLY A 20 -5.91 12.04 -5.55
N LEU A 21 -6.73 11.45 -4.68
CA LEU A 21 -7.79 12.13 -3.94
C LEU A 21 -7.59 11.96 -2.43
N HIS A 22 -8.26 12.78 -1.62
CA HIS A 22 -8.21 12.69 -0.16
C HIS A 22 -9.61 12.65 0.48
N TRP A 23 -10.63 12.26 -0.29
CA TRP A 23 -12.03 12.33 0.15
C TRP A 23 -12.33 11.34 1.29
N ALA A 24 -11.65 10.20 1.32
CA ALA A 24 -11.83 9.18 2.36
C ALA A 24 -10.83 9.35 3.50
N ALA A 25 -9.54 9.53 3.18
CA ALA A 25 -8.45 9.72 4.13
C ALA A 25 -7.15 10.12 3.40
N TYR A 26 -6.14 10.50 4.17
CA TYR A 26 -4.76 10.29 3.78
C TYR A 26 -4.34 8.88 4.19
N VAL A 27 -3.82 8.09 3.25
CA VAL A 27 -3.50 6.67 3.44
C VAL A 27 -2.02 6.46 3.20
N GLU A 28 -1.23 6.68 4.25
CA GLU A 28 0.20 6.35 4.25
C GLU A 28 0.42 4.82 4.27
N VAL A 29 1.65 4.38 3.98
CA VAL A 29 2.07 2.97 3.88
C VAL A 29 1.74 2.17 5.14
N ASP A 30 1.93 2.75 6.32
CA ASP A 30 1.60 2.08 7.60
C ASP A 30 0.09 1.88 7.74
N SER A 31 -0.72 2.90 7.46
CA SER A 31 -2.19 2.83 7.51
C SER A 31 -2.72 1.80 6.51
N ALA A 32 -2.15 1.76 5.30
CA ALA A 32 -2.49 0.80 4.25
C ALA A 32 -2.19 -0.65 4.65
N TYR A 33 -1.19 -0.87 5.51
CA TYR A 33 -0.74 -2.19 5.94
C TYR A 33 -1.35 -2.65 7.29
N MET A 34 -1.49 -1.75 8.25
CA MET A 34 -1.85 -2.04 9.65
C MET A 34 -3.36 -2.21 9.84
N TRP A 35 -3.92 -3.27 9.26
CA TRP A 35 -5.29 -3.71 9.51
C TRP A 35 -5.46 -5.22 9.28
N ASP A 36 -6.44 -5.82 9.95
CA ASP A 36 -6.83 -7.22 9.72
C ASP A 36 -8.25 -7.26 9.14
N PRO A 37 -8.44 -7.78 7.91
CA PRO A 37 -9.76 -7.92 7.31
C PRO A 37 -10.77 -8.63 8.23
N ALA A 38 -10.31 -9.61 9.02
CA ALA A 38 -11.16 -10.41 9.89
C ALA A 38 -11.67 -9.68 11.14
N THR A 39 -11.14 -8.50 11.47
CA THR A 39 -11.58 -7.68 12.61
C THR A 39 -11.96 -6.25 12.20
N PHE A 40 -11.89 -5.93 10.91
CA PHE A 40 -12.11 -4.57 10.42
C PHE A 40 -13.58 -4.13 10.46
N VAL A 41 -14.52 -5.07 10.29
CA VAL A 41 -15.98 -4.79 10.31
C VAL A 41 -16.63 -5.63 11.40
N GLU A 42 -17.38 -4.97 12.29
CA GLU A 42 -18.14 -5.65 13.34
C GLU A 42 -19.14 -6.63 12.74
N GLY A 43 -19.19 -7.86 13.29
CA GLY A 43 -20.09 -8.90 12.83
C GLY A 43 -19.63 -9.66 11.56
N VAL A 44 -18.53 -9.24 10.92
CA VAL A 44 -17.91 -9.98 9.81
C VAL A 44 -16.69 -10.74 10.33
N SER A 45 -16.64 -12.04 10.08
CA SER A 45 -15.54 -12.90 10.52
C SER A 45 -14.75 -13.45 9.33
N ARG A 46 -13.59 -14.06 9.58
CA ARG A 46 -12.70 -14.61 8.54
C ARG A 46 -13.41 -15.54 7.54
N LYS A 47 -14.39 -16.34 7.98
CA LYS A 47 -15.16 -17.26 7.11
C LYS A 47 -16.08 -16.54 6.12
N ASP A 48 -16.39 -15.28 6.37
CA ASP A 48 -17.29 -14.47 5.54
C ASP A 48 -16.50 -13.67 4.47
N ILE A 49 -15.16 -13.75 4.49
CA ILE A 49 -14.25 -12.95 3.67
C ILE A 49 -13.58 -13.84 2.63
N LEU A 50 -13.86 -13.56 1.34
CA LEU A 50 -13.16 -14.21 0.23
C LEU A 50 -11.70 -13.75 0.08
N GLY A 51 -11.44 -12.48 0.36
CA GLY A 51 -10.14 -11.86 0.20
C GLY A 51 -10.21 -10.33 0.26
N ILE A 52 -9.14 -9.67 -0.14
CA ILE A 52 -9.08 -8.21 -0.29
C ILE A 52 -8.81 -7.80 -1.74
N GLU A 53 -9.02 -6.54 -2.04
CA GLU A 53 -8.73 -5.93 -3.33
C GLU A 53 -8.11 -4.55 -3.09
N SER A 54 -7.23 -4.12 -4.00
CA SER A 54 -6.59 -2.80 -4.00
C SER A 54 -7.03 -2.02 -5.24
N PRO A 55 -8.17 -1.30 -5.17
CA PRO A 55 -8.65 -0.55 -6.32
C PRO A 55 -7.71 0.62 -6.62
N LEU A 56 -7.43 0.83 -7.90
CA LEU A 56 -6.79 2.04 -8.41
C LEU A 56 -7.80 2.76 -9.31
N TRP A 57 -8.27 3.92 -8.84
CA TRP A 57 -9.07 4.83 -9.64
C TRP A 57 -8.16 5.81 -10.36
N SER A 58 -8.56 6.24 -11.57
CA SER A 58 -7.68 6.94 -12.51
C SER A 58 -8.12 8.36 -12.85
N GLU A 59 -8.97 8.99 -12.04
CA GLU A 59 -9.46 10.36 -12.28
C GLU A 59 -8.31 11.37 -12.38
N THR A 60 -7.20 11.13 -11.68
CA THR A 60 -6.02 12.00 -11.65
C THR A 60 -4.80 11.39 -12.34
N LEU A 61 -4.96 10.26 -13.04
CA LEU A 61 -3.84 9.47 -13.58
C LEU A 61 -3.93 9.39 -15.10
N THR A 62 -2.84 9.69 -15.78
CA THR A 62 -2.75 9.90 -17.22
C THR A 62 -1.63 9.11 -17.89
N ASN A 63 -0.67 8.61 -17.11
CA ASN A 63 0.48 7.85 -17.61
C ASN A 63 0.93 6.78 -16.59
N MET A 64 1.92 5.97 -16.99
CA MET A 64 2.39 4.85 -16.17
C MET A 64 3.16 5.30 -14.94
N ASP A 65 4.01 6.33 -15.05
CA ASP A 65 4.78 6.85 -13.92
C ASP A 65 3.84 7.29 -12.78
N GLU A 66 2.71 7.94 -13.12
CA GLU A 66 1.68 8.33 -12.15
C GLU A 66 0.98 7.12 -11.50
N ILE A 67 0.71 6.07 -12.28
CA ILE A 67 0.14 4.81 -11.78
C ILE A 67 1.11 4.14 -10.81
N GLU A 68 2.39 4.08 -11.17
CA GLU A 68 3.46 3.48 -10.38
C GLU A 68 3.66 4.25 -9.07
N TYR A 69 3.83 5.57 -9.15
CA TYR A 69 4.02 6.45 -7.98
C TYR A 69 2.91 6.30 -6.93
N ILE A 70 1.64 6.27 -7.37
CA ILE A 70 0.52 6.25 -6.44
C ILE A 70 0.17 4.83 -5.94
N SER A 71 0.49 3.80 -6.73
CA SER A 71 0.26 2.41 -6.35
C SER A 71 1.35 1.87 -5.42
N PHE A 72 2.61 2.23 -5.69
CA PHE A 72 3.76 1.78 -4.94
C PHE A 72 4.20 2.84 -3.93
N PRO A 73 4.34 2.46 -2.65
CA PRO A 73 4.69 1.09 -2.22
C PRO A 73 3.57 0.38 -1.42
N ARG A 74 2.31 0.79 -1.56
CA ARG A 74 1.18 0.19 -0.81
C ARG A 74 0.76 -1.18 -1.36
N LEU A 75 0.83 -1.36 -2.67
CA LEU A 75 0.37 -2.57 -3.34
C LEU A 75 1.02 -3.87 -2.81
N PRO A 76 2.35 -3.96 -2.58
CA PRO A 76 2.96 -5.15 -1.95
C PRO A 76 2.41 -5.45 -0.54
N GLY A 77 2.07 -4.42 0.24
CA GLY A 77 1.52 -4.58 1.57
C GLY A 77 0.12 -5.16 1.55
N HIS A 78 -0.71 -4.71 0.60
CA HIS A 78 -2.01 -5.33 0.36
C HIS A 78 -1.87 -6.78 -0.13
N ALA A 79 -0.89 -7.09 -0.98
CA ALA A 79 -0.62 -8.47 -1.38
C ALA A 79 -0.26 -9.36 -0.17
N GLU A 80 0.55 -8.87 0.76
CA GLU A 80 0.86 -9.58 2.00
C GLU A 80 -0.37 -9.73 2.91
N ILE A 81 -1.24 -8.72 2.97
CA ILE A 81 -2.49 -8.82 3.71
C ILE A 81 -3.39 -9.93 3.16
N ALA A 82 -3.44 -10.06 1.84
CA ALA A 82 -4.23 -11.08 1.15
C ALA A 82 -3.64 -12.50 1.31
N TRP A 83 -2.31 -12.61 1.44
CA TRP A 83 -1.59 -13.88 1.34
C TRP A 83 -1.15 -14.46 2.69
N ALA A 84 -0.58 -13.63 3.57
CA ALA A 84 0.05 -14.10 4.80
C ALA A 84 -0.97 -14.31 5.94
N PRO A 85 -0.75 -15.31 6.83
CA PRO A 85 -1.53 -15.43 8.06
C PRO A 85 -1.43 -14.16 8.90
N SER A 86 -2.54 -13.72 9.51
CA SER A 86 -2.55 -12.42 10.18
C SER A 86 -1.64 -12.34 11.41
N GLY A 87 -1.37 -13.48 12.07
CA GLY A 87 -0.44 -13.58 13.21
C GLY A 87 1.05 -13.42 12.84
N ASP A 88 1.40 -13.59 11.56
CA ASP A 88 2.79 -13.51 11.09
C ASP A 88 3.16 -12.12 10.55
N ARG A 89 2.16 -11.23 10.38
CA ARG A 89 2.34 -9.89 9.83
C ARG A 89 2.74 -8.90 10.93
N ASN A 90 3.86 -8.21 10.73
CA ASN A 90 4.35 -7.19 11.66
C ASN A 90 4.84 -5.96 10.88
N TRP A 91 4.38 -4.76 11.24
CA TRP A 91 4.75 -3.53 10.54
C TRP A 91 6.24 -3.19 10.64
N GLU A 92 6.83 -3.35 11.82
CA GLU A 92 8.23 -2.99 12.07
C GLU A 92 9.19 -3.87 11.26
N GLU A 93 8.82 -5.13 11.05
CA GLU A 93 9.54 -6.07 10.19
C GLU A 93 9.23 -5.82 8.70
N TYR A 94 7.95 -5.69 8.35
CA TYR A 94 7.49 -5.49 6.98
C TYR A 94 8.11 -4.26 6.33
N LYS A 95 8.19 -3.12 7.02
CA LYS A 95 8.77 -1.90 6.44
C LYS A 95 10.25 -2.08 6.07
N VAL A 96 10.99 -2.95 6.76
CA VAL A 96 12.38 -3.28 6.40
C VAL A 96 12.42 -4.13 5.13
N ARG A 97 11.57 -5.15 5.00
CA ARG A 97 11.44 -5.93 3.76
C ARG A 97 10.98 -5.05 2.59
N LEU A 98 10.03 -4.17 2.82
CA LEU A 98 9.57 -3.18 1.84
C LEU A 98 10.72 -2.27 1.38
N GLY A 99 11.53 -1.77 2.32
CA GLY A 99 12.70 -0.95 2.01
C GLY A 99 13.71 -1.65 1.09
N ASN A 100 13.86 -2.97 1.20
CA ASN A 100 14.72 -3.76 0.31
C ASN A 100 14.17 -3.91 -1.12
N HIS A 101 12.91 -3.55 -1.39
CA HIS A 101 12.38 -3.53 -2.76
C HIS A 101 12.89 -2.35 -3.59
N GLN A 102 13.51 -1.33 -2.98
CA GLN A 102 14.03 -0.17 -3.71
C GLN A 102 14.98 -0.58 -4.85
N ALA A 103 15.93 -1.47 -4.59
CA ALA A 103 16.87 -1.93 -5.62
C ALA A 103 16.17 -2.59 -6.82
N TRP A 104 15.03 -3.26 -6.58
CA TRP A 104 14.22 -3.84 -7.64
C TRP A 104 13.45 -2.77 -8.42
N PHE A 105 12.85 -1.80 -7.74
CA PHE A 105 12.16 -0.69 -8.39
C PHE A 105 13.11 0.12 -9.27
N GLU A 106 14.30 0.45 -8.76
CA GLU A 106 15.36 1.15 -9.50
C GLU A 106 15.83 0.33 -10.71
N ALA A 107 16.09 -0.97 -10.55
CA ALA A 107 16.54 -1.84 -11.64
C ALA A 107 15.48 -2.02 -12.74
N MET A 108 14.20 -1.93 -12.38
CA MET A 108 13.08 -2.00 -13.33
C MET A 108 12.73 -0.63 -13.94
N GLY A 109 13.31 0.46 -13.44
CA GLY A 109 12.98 1.82 -13.85
C GLY A 109 11.55 2.22 -13.46
N MET A 110 11.03 1.66 -12.36
CA MET A 110 9.66 1.86 -11.89
C MET A 110 9.60 3.01 -10.86
N ASP A 111 8.66 3.93 -11.02
CA ASP A 111 8.43 5.01 -10.06
C ASP A 111 7.73 4.49 -8.78
N PHE A 112 7.89 5.19 -7.66
CA PHE A 112 7.23 4.89 -6.39
C PHE A 112 7.28 6.08 -5.44
N TYR A 113 6.33 6.15 -4.50
CA TYR A 113 6.37 7.12 -3.41
C TYR A 113 7.41 6.72 -2.34
N PRO A 114 8.49 7.50 -2.11
CA PRO A 114 9.50 7.17 -1.12
C PRO A 114 9.05 7.61 0.29
N SER A 115 8.08 6.89 0.85
CA SER A 115 7.57 7.11 2.21
C SER A 115 8.69 7.28 3.23
N ARG A 116 8.58 8.28 4.11
CA ARG A 116 9.55 8.51 5.21
C ARG A 116 9.48 7.44 6.31
N LEU A 117 8.43 6.63 6.32
CA LEU A 117 8.25 5.56 7.30
C LEU A 117 9.03 4.30 6.95
N VAL A 118 9.48 4.18 5.69
CA VAL A 118 10.18 3.01 5.17
C VAL A 118 11.68 3.30 5.09
N PRO A 119 12.55 2.44 5.70
CA PRO A 119 14.00 2.57 5.60
C PRO A 119 14.49 2.07 4.24
N TRP A 120 14.34 2.89 3.21
CA TRP A 120 14.76 2.61 1.84
C TRP A 120 16.28 2.34 1.74
N VAL A 121 16.65 1.22 1.10
CA VAL A 121 18.04 0.82 0.88
C VAL A 121 18.36 0.89 -0.61
N SER A 122 19.14 1.88 -1.02
CA SER A 122 19.61 1.96 -2.40
C SER A 122 20.51 0.77 -2.71
N GLY A 123 20.37 0.20 -3.91
CA GLY A 123 21.28 -0.84 -4.37
C GLY A 123 22.71 -0.30 -4.33
N LYS A 124 23.60 -0.93 -3.56
CA LYS A 124 25.04 -0.73 -3.79
C LYS A 124 25.32 -1.25 -5.20
N ALA A 125 25.57 -0.33 -6.13
CA ALA A 125 26.15 -0.64 -7.43
C ALA A 125 27.51 -1.33 -7.26
#